data_AF-A0A921FLF2-F1
#
_entry.id   AF-A0A921FLF2-F1
#
_cell.length_a   1.000
_cell.length_b   1.000
_cell.length_c   1.000
_cell.angle_alpha   90.00
_cell.angle_beta   90.00
_cell.angle_gamma   90.00
#
_symmetry.space_group_name_H-M   'P 1'
#
loop_
_entity.id
_entity.type
_entity.pdbx_description
1 polymer ?
#
loop_
_entity_poly.entity_id
_entity_poly.type
_entity_poly.pdbx_seq_one_letter_code
_entity_poly.pdbx_strand_id
1 'polypeptide(L)' 'MEQILIRNLPAGTKAAIRVLAERHGRSVEAEVHAIIAAALEHEPISINDMLSMDEGAEIEFELPPLHLAAREPEL' A
#
# COMPACT_ATOMS: atom_id res chain seq x y z
N MET A 1 6.40 -20.98 -8.25
CA MET A 1 5.86 -20.13 -9.34
C MET A 1 4.43 -19.83 -8.97
N GLU A 2 4.12 -18.55 -8.78
CA GLU A 2 2.76 -18.09 -8.52
C GLU A 2 2.20 -17.50 -9.82
N GLN A 3 0.92 -17.72 -10.10
CA GLN A 3 0.28 -17.31 -11.35
C GLN A 3 -1.12 -16.78 -11.09
N ILE A 4 -1.46 -15.67 -11.75
CA ILE A 4 -2.80 -15.06 -11.71
C ILE A 4 -3.34 -14.97 -13.15
N LEU A 5 -4.60 -15.34 -13.34
CA LEU A 5 -5.29 -15.22 -14.61
C LEU A 5 -6.27 -14.03 -14.59
N ILE A 6 -5.94 -12.97 -15.33
CA ILE A 6 -6.86 -11.84 -15.53
C ILE A 6 -7.77 -12.16 -16.72
N ARG A 7 -9.01 -12.55 -16.43
CA ARG A 7 -10.05 -12.77 -17.46
C ARG A 7 -10.69 -11.45 -17.86
N ASN A 8 -11.18 -11.38 -19.10
CA ASN A 8 -11.89 -10.23 -19.66
C ASN A 8 -11.10 -8.90 -19.59
N LEU A 9 -9.76 -8.96 -19.69
CA LEU A 9 -8.94 -7.76 -19.78
C LEU A 9 -9.35 -6.95 -21.03
N PRO A 10 -9.69 -5.65 -20.89
CA PRO A 10 -10.06 -4.84 -22.04
C PRO A 10 -8.97 -4.86 -23.11
N ALA A 11 -9.38 -4.96 -24.38
CA ALA A 11 -8.44 -5.09 -25.49
C ALA A 11 -7.47 -3.89 -25.57
N GLY A 12 -7.97 -2.68 -25.28
CA GLY A 12 -7.14 -1.47 -25.19
C GLY A 12 -6.06 -1.56 -24.11
N THR A 13 -6.39 -2.08 -22.93
CA THR A 13 -5.41 -2.28 -21.84
C THR A 13 -4.33 -3.27 -22.24
N LYS A 14 -4.71 -4.40 -22.85
CA LYS A 14 -3.73 -5.40 -23.33
C LYS A 14 -2.81 -4.83 -24.41
N ALA A 15 -3.33 -4.01 -25.32
CA ALA A 15 -2.54 -3.35 -26.34
C ALA A 15 -1.55 -2.34 -25.74
N ALA A 16 -1.99 -1.54 -24.76
CA ALA A 16 -1.12 -0.61 -24.05
C ALA A 16 0.04 -1.35 -23.34
N ILE A 17 -0.25 -2.44 -22.62
CA ILE A 17 0.78 -3.26 -21.95
C ILE A 17 1.79 -3.82 -22.96
N ARG A 18 1.34 -4.25 -24.15
CA ARG A 18 2.25 -4.72 -25.21
C ARG A 18 3.23 -3.64 -25.66
N VAL A 19 2.73 -2.43 -25.90
CA VAL A 19 3.58 -1.29 -26.28
C VAL A 19 4.59 -0.96 -25.17
N LEU A 20 4.17 -1.02 -23.91
CA LEU A 20 5.07 -0.83 -22.76
C LEU A 20 6.15 -1.91 -22.70
N ALA A 21 5.78 -3.18 -22.85
CA ALA A 21 6.70 -4.31 -22.83
C ALA A 21 7.75 -4.22 -23.94
N GLU A 22 7.33 -3.87 -25.17
CA GLU A 22 8.24 -3.62 -26.29
C GLU A 22 9.20 -2.47 -25.99
N ARG A 23 8.69 -1.35 -25.46
CA ARG A 23 9.51 -0.19 -25.08
C ARG A 23 10.56 -0.53 -24.01
N HIS A 24 10.21 -1.39 -23.05
CA HIS A 24 11.12 -1.79 -21.97
C HIS A 24 11.99 -3.01 -22.32
N GLY A 25 11.81 -3.61 -23.51
CA GLY A 25 12.56 -4.80 -23.93
C GLY A 25 12.24 -6.04 -23.08
N ARG A 26 11.00 -6.17 -22.61
CA ARG A 26 10.54 -7.24 -21.72
C ARG A 26 9.42 -8.05 -22.35
N SER A 27 9.16 -9.25 -21.83
CA SER A 27 7.94 -9.97 -22.16
C SER A 27 6.72 -9.23 -21.58
N VAL A 28 5.54 -9.46 -22.17
CA VAL A 28 4.27 -8.89 -21.67
C VAL A 28 4.01 -9.30 -20.22
N GLU A 29 4.32 -10.54 -19.86
CA GLU A 29 4.17 -11.04 -18.49
C GLU A 29 5.12 -10.36 -17.51
N ALA A 30 6.39 -10.20 -17.89
CA ALA A 30 7.38 -9.51 -17.06
C ALA A 30 7.01 -8.02 -16.87
N GLU A 31 6.43 -7.40 -17.89
CA GLU A 31 5.93 -6.02 -17.79
C GLU A 31 4.73 -5.93 -16.83
N VAL A 32 3.78 -6.87 -16.92
CA VAL A 32 2.65 -6.93 -15.97
C VAL A 32 3.13 -7.14 -14.54
N HIS A 33 4.09 -8.05 -14.33
CA HIS A 33 4.71 -8.25 -13.02
C HIS A 33 5.33 -6.97 -12.47
N ALA A 34 6.09 -6.24 -13.28
CA ALA A 34 6.71 -4.99 -12.87
C ALA A 34 5.67 -3.91 -12.50
N ILE A 35 4.58 -3.79 -13.28
CA ILE A 35 3.50 -2.84 -13.01
C ILE A 35 2.80 -3.18 -11.69
N ILE A 36 2.49 -4.45 -11.44
CA ILE A 36 1.85 -4.89 -10.20
C ILE A 36 2.76 -4.66 -9.00
N ALA A 37 4.04 -5.05 -9.09
CA ALA A 37 5.01 -4.84 -8.03
C ALA A 37 5.15 -3.35 -7.68
N ALA A 38 5.32 -2.49 -8.69
CA ALA A 38 5.40 -1.05 -8.49
C ALA A 38 4.12 -0.47 -7.85
N ALA A 39 2.93 -0.95 -8.24
CA ALA A 39 1.67 -0.50 -7.65
C ALA A 39 1.55 -0.90 -6.16
N LEU A 40 2.06 -2.07 -5.78
CA LEU A 40 2.07 -2.55 -4.39
C LEU A 40 3.13 -1.84 -3.54
N GLU A 41 4.28 -1.47 -4.11
CA GLU A 41 5.27 -0.62 -3.43
C GLU A 41 4.72 0.77 -3.08
N HIS A 42 3.72 1.25 -3.83
CA HIS A 42 3.06 2.54 -3.60
C HIS A 42 1.82 2.43 -2.71
N GLU A 43 1.57 1.29 -2.06
CA GLU A 43 0.53 1.19 -1.06
C GLU A 43 0.90 2.13 0.11
N PRO A 44 0.04 3.10 0.49
CA PRO A 44 0.36 4.02 1.56
C PRO A 44 0.61 3.20 2.82
N ILE A 45 1.83 3.27 3.34
CA ILE A 45 2.23 2.67 4.61
C ILE A 45 1.14 3.04 5.60
N SER A 46 0.40 2.05 6.10
CA SER A 46 -0.71 2.35 6.99
C SER A 46 -0.14 2.96 8.28
N ILE A 47 -0.94 3.74 9.00
CA ILE A 47 -0.51 4.22 10.32
C ILE A 47 -0.12 3.05 11.24
N ASN A 48 -0.76 1.89 11.05
CA ASN A 48 -0.41 0.66 11.76
C ASN A 48 0.97 0.14 11.34
N ASP A 49 1.32 0.15 10.06
CA ASP A 49 2.65 -0.27 9.60
C ASP A 49 3.74 0.70 10.08
N MET A 50 3.44 1.99 10.18
CA MET A 50 4.37 3.00 10.71
C MET A 50 4.60 2.89 12.22
N LEU A 51 3.55 2.52 12.96
CA LEU A 51 3.58 2.43 14.43
C LEU A 51 3.83 1.01 14.94
N SER A 52 3.83 0.01 14.07
CA SER A 52 4.13 -1.36 14.45
C SER A 52 5.55 -1.43 15.01
N MET A 53 5.67 -2.09 16.15
CA MET A 53 6.94 -2.35 16.82
C MET A 53 7.22 -3.85 16.78
N ASP A 54 8.47 -4.23 16.98
CA ASP A 54 8.84 -5.64 17.13
C ASP A 54 8.05 -6.28 18.29
N GLU A 55 7.73 -7.56 18.15
CA GLU A 55 7.00 -8.31 19.17
C GLU A 55 7.77 -8.28 20.50
N GLY A 56 7.13 -7.74 21.55
CA GLY A 56 7.75 -7.56 22.87
C GLY A 56 8.38 -6.18 23.11
N ALA A 57 8.25 -5.23 22.18
CA ALA A 57 8.62 -3.84 22.43
C ALA A 57 7.71 -3.21 23.51
N GLU A 58 8.32 -2.62 24.53
CA GLU A 58 7.61 -1.87 25.57
C GLU A 58 7.60 -0.37 25.24
N ILE A 59 6.46 0.29 25.46
CA ILE A 59 6.31 1.74 25.36
C ILE A 59 6.12 2.29 26.76
N GLU A 60 7.10 3.05 27.26
CA GLU A 60 6.94 3.85 28.46
C GLU A 60 6.24 5.16 28.09
N PHE A 61 4.99 5.33 28.53
CA PHE A 61 4.16 6.48 28.20
C PHE A 61 3.54 7.07 29.47
N GLU A 62 4.10 8.19 29.93
CA GLU A 62 3.58 8.97 31.05
C GLU A 62 2.97 10.27 30.53
N LEU A 63 1.65 10.43 30.68
CA LEU A 63 0.98 11.68 30.34
C LEU A 63 1.21 12.70 31.46
N PRO A 64 1.78 13.89 31.15
CA PRO A 64 1.77 14.96 32.12
C PRO A 64 0.31 15.34 32.44
N PRO A 65 0.03 15.80 33.68
CA PRO A 65 -1.30 16.24 34.05
C PRO A 65 -1.72 17.37 33.10
N LEU A 66 -2.72 17.08 32.28
CA LEU A 66 -3.43 18.06 31.49
C LEU A 66 -4.24 18.88 32.51
N HIS A 67 -3.76 20.08 32.85
CA HIS A 67 -4.44 21.03 33.74
C HIS A 67 -5.76 21.57 33.11
N LEU A 68 -6.63 20.65 32.67
CA LEU A 68 -7.88 20.92 32.01
C LEU A 68 -8.97 21.03 33.08
N ALA A 69 -9.64 22.17 33.10
CA ALA A 69 -10.93 22.27 33.79
C ALA A 69 -11.96 21.49 32.97
N ALA A 70 -12.71 20.60 33.62
CA ALA A 70 -13.85 19.97 32.99
C ALA A 70 -14.83 21.06 32.52
N ARG A 71 -15.25 20.99 31.25
CA ARG A 71 -16.30 21.89 30.74
C ARG A 71 -17.64 21.29 31.16
N GLU A 72 -18.40 22.01 31.97
CA GLU A 72 -19.75 21.58 32.32
C GLU A 72 -20.62 21.54 31.04
N PRO A 73 -21.36 20.45 30.78
CA PRO A 73 -22.28 20.41 29.65
C PRO A 73 -23.41 21.42 29.86
N GLU A 74 -23.68 22.25 28.87
CA GLU A 74 -24.88 23.09 28.85
C GLU A 74 -26.09 22.18 28.63
N LEU A 75 -26.94 22.04 29.65
CA LEU A 75 -28.22 21.33 29.62
C LEU A 75 -29.35 22.24 29.13
#